data_AF-A0A3D2G1V5-F1
#
_entry.id   AF-A0A3D2G1V5-F1
#
_cell.length_a   1.000
_cell.length_b   1.000
_cell.length_c   1.000
_cell.angle_alpha   90.00
_cell.angle_beta   90.00
_cell.angle_gamma   90.00
#
_symmetry.space_group_name_H-M   'P 1'
#
loop_
_entity.id
_entity.type
_entity.pdbx_description
1 polymer ?
#
loop_
_entity_poly.entity_id
_entity_poly.type
_entity_poly.pdbx_seq_one_letter_code
_entity_poly.pdbx_strand_id
1 'polypeptide(L)'
;FVVPDDVGGRYSVLSAVGLLPLCAAGIDIEKILTVAEETFASLDERSEANPCWQYAAARQALYKSGKAVEILACYEPRFRMMAEWWKQLYG
;
A
#
# COMPACT_ATOMS: atom_id res chain seq x y z
N PHE A 1 -5.61 2.00 22.12
CA PHE A 1 -4.63 1.78 21.04
C PHE A 1 -4.08 3.12 20.59
N VAL A 2 -2.81 3.18 20.17
CA VAL A 2 -2.12 4.42 19.79
C VAL A 2 -1.92 4.45 18.28
N VAL A 3 -2.18 5.59 17.64
CA VAL A 3 -1.74 5.88 16.28
C VAL A 3 -0.42 6.63 16.40
N PRO A 4 0.68 6.18 15.76
CA PRO A 4 1.95 6.89 15.83
C PRO A 4 1.80 8.32 15.33
N ASP A 5 2.34 9.30 16.06
CA ASP A 5 2.19 10.73 15.75
C ASP A 5 2.85 11.11 14.40
N ASP A 6 3.81 10.31 13.93
CA ASP A 6 4.54 10.47 12.68
C ASP A 6 3.93 9.69 11.50
N VAL A 7 2.82 8.97 11.71
CA VAL A 7 2.15 8.19 10.66
C VAL A 7 0.81 8.82 10.28
N GLY A 8 0.78 9.48 9.12
CA GLY A 8 -0.45 10.04 8.56
C GLY A 8 -1.50 8.96 8.24
N GLY A 9 -2.79 9.28 8.38
CA GLY A 9 -3.89 8.30 8.34
C GLY A 9 -3.96 7.40 7.08
N ARG A 10 -3.58 7.90 5.90
CA ARG A 10 -3.56 7.07 4.67
C ARG A 10 -2.46 5.99 4.67
N TYR A 11 -1.47 6.11 5.56
CA TYR A 11 -0.39 5.15 5.76
C TYR A 11 -0.57 4.29 7.03
N SER A 12 -1.61 4.54 7.83
CA SER A 12 -1.77 3.90 9.15
C SER A 12 -2.41 2.50 9.09
N VAL A 13 -2.55 1.88 7.92
CA VAL A 13 -3.24 0.58 7.75
C VAL A 13 -2.56 -0.56 8.51
N LEU A 14 -1.23 -0.54 8.64
CA LEU A 14 -0.47 -1.51 9.44
C LEU A 14 -0.21 -1.05 10.89
N SER A 15 -0.88 0.01 11.35
CA SER A 15 -0.92 0.38 12.76
C SER A 15 -2.13 -0.27 13.45
N ALA A 16 -2.31 0.02 14.74
CA ALA A 16 -3.50 -0.44 15.47
C ALA A 16 -4.83 -0.01 14.83
N VAL A 17 -4.84 1.03 13.98
CA VAL A 17 -6.02 1.44 13.20
C VAL A 17 -6.54 0.31 12.31
N GLY A 18 -5.66 -0.38 11.58
CA GLY A 18 -6.06 -1.48 10.70
C GLY A 18 -5.90 -2.86 11.33
N LEU A 19 -4.89 -3.07 12.18
CA LEU A 19 -4.62 -4.39 12.77
C LEU A 19 -5.71 -4.85 13.75
N LEU A 20 -6.28 -3.94 14.53
CA LEU A 20 -7.33 -4.29 15.49
C LEU A 20 -8.58 -4.89 14.82
N PRO A 21 -9.20 -4.24 13.81
CA PRO A 21 -10.35 -4.84 13.12
C PRO A 21 -9.98 -6.10 12.33
N LEU A 22 -8.76 -6.21 11.78
CA LEU A 22 -8.30 -7.45 11.12
C LEU A 22 -8.22 -8.61 12.11
N CYS A 23 -7.65 -8.39 13.29
CA CYS A 23 -7.56 -9.39 14.35
C CYS A 23 -8.96 -9.81 14.83
N ALA A 24 -9.87 -8.86 15.03
CA ALA A 24 -11.26 -9.13 15.40
C ALA A 24 -12.02 -9.95 14.33
N ALA A 25 -11.62 -9.83 13.06
CA ALA A 25 -12.15 -10.64 11.95
C ALA A 25 -11.51 -12.04 11.84
N GLY A 26 -10.61 -12.41 12.76
CA GLY A 26 -9.92 -13.70 12.78
C GLY A 26 -8.77 -13.81 11.78
N ILE A 27 -8.24 -12.69 11.29
CA ILE A 27 -7.10 -12.66 10.38
C ILE A 27 -5.80 -12.73 11.18
N ASP A 28 -4.85 -13.53 10.70
CA ASP A 28 -3.51 -13.67 11.26
C ASP A 28 -2.68 -12.39 10.99
N ILE A 29 -2.73 -11.48 11.96
CA ILE A 29 -2.02 -10.20 11.88
C ILE A 29 -0.51 -10.34 12.09
N GLU A 30 -0.05 -11.39 12.79
CA GLU A 30 1.38 -11.63 12.97
C GLU A 30 2.02 -11.97 11.63
N LYS A 31 1.39 -12.85 10.86
CA LYS A 31 1.83 -13.17 9.50
C LYS A 31 1.84 -11.95 8.58
N ILE A 32 0.84 -11.06 8.67
CA ILE A 32 0.81 -9.81 7.89
C ILE A 32 2.02 -8.95 8.23
N LEU A 33 2.31 -8.75 9.52
CA LEU A 33 3.40 -7.89 9.97
C LEU A 33 4.78 -8.46 9.58
N THR A 34 5.00 -9.77 9.80
CA THR A 34 6.24 -10.44 9.40
C THR A 34 6.51 -10.28 7.90
N VAL A 35 5.51 -10.57 7.05
CA VAL A 35 5.68 -10.44 5.60
C VAL A 35 5.85 -8.99 5.18
N ALA A 36 5.17 -8.04 5.83
CA ALA A 36 5.32 -6.62 5.54
C ALA A 36 6.74 -6.12 5.87
N GLU A 37 7.33 -6.55 6.99
CA GLU A 37 8.70 -6.20 7.39
C GLU A 37 9.74 -6.80 6.43
N GLU A 38 9.61 -8.08 6.11
CA GLU A 38 10.48 -8.76 5.13
C GLU A 38 10.41 -8.08 3.75
N THR A 39 9.20 -7.79 3.28
CA THR A 39 8.97 -7.11 2.01
C THR A 39 9.57 -5.71 2.03
N PHE A 40 9.33 -4.93 3.09
CA PHE A 40 9.91 -3.59 3.23
C PHE A 40 11.44 -3.62 3.19
N ALA A 41 12.08 -4.55 3.89
CA ALA A 41 13.53 -4.71 3.87
C ALA A 41 14.05 -5.05 2.46
N SER A 42 13.37 -5.95 1.72
CA SER A 42 13.75 -6.28 0.34
C SER A 42 13.57 -5.12 -0.65
N LEU A 43 12.70 -4.16 -0.32
CA LEU A 43 12.40 -2.98 -1.15
C LEU A 43 13.24 -1.76 -0.78
N ASP A 44 14.16 -1.84 0.17
CA ASP A 44 15.08 -0.75 0.51
C ASP A 44 16.26 -0.63 -0.48
N GLU A 45 16.39 -1.61 -1.39
CA GLU A 45 17.42 -1.58 -2.42
C GLU A 45 17.22 -0.38 -3.37
N ARG A 46 18.21 0.51 -3.43
CA ARG A 46 18.26 1.66 -4.36
C ARG A 46 18.69 1.21 -5.77
N SER A 47 17.86 0.35 -6.35
CA SER A 47 18.14 -0.31 -7.62
C SER A 47 17.03 -0.05 -8.62
N GLU A 48 17.38 -0.01 -9.90
CA GLU A 48 16.40 0.02 -11.00
C GLU A 48 15.54 -1.26 -11.03
N ALA A 49 15.99 -2.34 -10.39
CA ALA A 49 15.22 -3.56 -10.22
C ALA A 49 14.10 -3.44 -9.17
N ASN A 50 14.11 -2.37 -8.35
CA ASN A 50 13.12 -2.18 -7.30
C ASN A 50 11.73 -1.90 -7.89
N PRO A 51 10.73 -2.77 -7.69
CA PRO A 51 9.43 -2.63 -8.32
C PRO A 51 8.66 -1.39 -7.85
N CYS A 52 8.88 -0.93 -6.61
CA CYS A 52 8.28 0.32 -6.12
C CYS A 52 8.80 1.54 -6.88
N TRP A 53 10.10 1.55 -7.18
CA TRP A 53 10.73 2.63 -7.96
C TRP A 53 10.30 2.57 -9.42
N GLN A 54 10.26 1.38 -10.01
CA GLN A 54 9.76 1.18 -11.37
C GLN A 54 8.32 1.68 -11.52
N TYR A 55 7.43 1.34 -10.57
CA TYR A 55 6.05 1.79 -10.58
C TYR A 55 5.95 3.32 -10.45
N ALA A 56 6.68 3.92 -9.50
CA ALA A 56 6.69 5.37 -9.34
C ALA A 56 7.22 6.10 -10.60
N ALA A 57 8.32 5.61 -11.18
CA ALA A 57 8.92 6.19 -12.37
C ALA A 57 8.02 6.05 -13.61
N ALA A 58 7.43 4.88 -13.83
CA ALA A 58 6.54 4.61 -14.96
C ALA A 58 5.31 5.52 -14.93
N ARG A 59 4.66 5.67 -13.77
CA ARG A 59 3.51 6.57 -13.61
C ARG A 59 3.87 8.02 -13.88
N GLN A 60 5.02 8.47 -13.36
CA GLN A 60 5.48 9.84 -13.58
C GLN A 60 5.82 10.09 -15.05
N ALA A 61 6.40 9.11 -15.75
CA ALA A 61 6.67 9.19 -17.19
C ALA A 61 5.37 9.26 -18.00
N LEU A 62 4.38 8.41 -17.68
CA LEU A 62 3.07 8.42 -18.31
C LEU A 62 2.33 9.74 -18.07
N TYR A 63 2.38 10.28 -16.85
CA TYR A 63 1.80 11.57 -16.54
C TYR A 63 2.43 12.69 -17.36
N LYS A 64 3.77 12.73 -17.46
CA LYS A 64 4.50 13.69 -18.33
C LYS A 64 4.14 13.53 -19.81
N SER A 65 3.73 12.34 -20.25
CA SER A 65 3.25 12.09 -21.61
C SER A 65 1.78 12.51 -21.85
N GLY A 66 1.12 13.11 -20.86
CA GLY A 66 -0.26 13.57 -20.94
C GLY A 66 -1.32 12.57 -20.48
N LYS A 67 -0.93 11.48 -19.79
CA LYS A 67 -1.89 10.54 -19.19
C LYS A 67 -2.31 11.05 -17.80
N ALA A 68 -3.47 11.71 -17.74
CA ALA A 68 -3.97 12.34 -16.51
C ALA A 68 -4.71 11.39 -15.55
N VAL A 69 -5.11 10.19 -16.02
CA VAL A 69 -5.90 9.23 -15.24
C VAL A 69 -5.21 7.88 -15.25
N GLU A 70 -5.11 7.28 -14.07
CA GLU A 70 -4.66 5.91 -13.88
C GLU A 70 -5.81 5.04 -13.34
N ILE A 71 -5.91 3.83 -13.88
CA ILE A 71 -6.96 2.88 -13.52
C ILE A 71 -6.30 1.66 -12.89
N LEU A 72 -6.52 1.46 -11.59
CA LEU A 72 -6.21 0.21 -10.91
C LEU A 72 -7.36 -0.78 -11.15
N ALA A 73 -7.17 -1.70 -12.10
CA ALA A 73 -8.17 -2.72 -12.42
C ALA A 73 -8.04 -3.94 -11.49
N CYS A 74 -9.17 -4.48 -11.03
CA CYS A 74 -9.24 -5.71 -10.22
C CYS A 74 -10.29 -6.65 -10.79
N TYR A 75 -9.96 -7.94 -10.88
CA TYR A 75 -10.86 -8.99 -11.42
C TYR A 75 -11.55 -9.82 -10.34
N GLU A 76 -11.30 -9.49 -9.07
CA GLU A 76 -11.87 -10.18 -7.92
C GLU A 76 -12.62 -9.14 -7.06
N PRO A 77 -13.96 -9.25 -6.91
CA PRO A 77 -14.78 -8.28 -6.20
C PRO A 77 -14.33 -7.96 -4.77
N ARG A 78 -13.69 -8.92 -4.09
CA ARG A 78 -13.16 -8.72 -2.73
C ARG A 78 -12.08 -7.63 -2.63
N PHE A 79 -11.43 -7.27 -3.73
CA PHE A 79 -10.43 -6.19 -3.77
C PHE A 79 -11.02 -4.79 -3.93
N ARG A 80 -12.36 -4.64 -3.98
CA ARG A 80 -12.99 -3.33 -4.15
C ARG A 80 -12.50 -2.30 -3.13
N MET A 81 -12.45 -2.65 -1.84
CA MET A 81 -12.00 -1.72 -0.80
C MET A 81 -10.48 -1.49 -0.82
N MET A 82 -9.70 -2.44 -1.34
CA MET A 82 -8.27 -2.21 -1.57
C MET A 82 -8.06 -1.14 -2.66
N ALA A 83 -8.88 -1.14 -3.71
CA ALA A 83 -8.85 -0.09 -4.74
C ALA A 83 -9.30 1.27 -4.19
N GLU A 84 -10.29 1.31 -3.28
CA GLU A 84 -10.67 2.55 -2.58
C GLU A 84 -9.52 3.09 -1.71
N TRP A 85 -8.85 2.22 -0.96
CA TRP A 85 -7.66 2.60 -0.19
C TRP A 85 -6.51 3.10 -1.09
N TRP A 86 -6.25 2.44 -2.22
CA TRP A 86 -5.23 2.87 -3.18
C TRP A 86 -5.54 4.26 -3.76
N LYS A 87 -6.82 4.60 -4.00
CA LYS A 87 -7.23 5.96 -4.39
C LYS A 87 -6.94 6.98 -3.29
N GLN A 88 -7.18 6.65 -2.02
CA GLN A 88 -6.82 7.53 -0.91
C GLN A 88 -5.29 7.70 -0.75
N LEU A 89 -4.53 6.66 -1.10
CA LEU A 89 -3.07 6.66 -1.00
C LEU A 89 -2.42 7.60 -2.02
N TYR A 90 -2.93 7.64 -3.25
CA TYR A 90 -2.34 8.39 -4.38
C TYR A 90 -3.12 9.63 -4.83
N GLY A 91 -4.36 9.80 -4.36
CA GLY A 91 -5.22 10.95 -4.69
C GLY A 91 -4.86 12.22 -3.94
#